data_AF-A0A7C7ZV11-F1
#
_entry.id   AF-A0A7C7ZV11-F1
#
_cell.length_a   1.000
_cell.length_b   1.000
_cell.length_c   1.000
_cell.angle_alpha   90.00
_cell.angle_beta   90.00
_cell.angle_gamma   90.00
#
_symmetry.space_group_name_H-M   'P 1'
#
loop_
_entity.id
_entity.type
_entity.pdbx_description
1 polymer ?
#
loop_
_entity_poly.entity_id
_entity_poly.type
_entity_poly.pdbx_seq_one_letter_code
_entity_poly.pdbx_strand_id
1 'polypeptide(L)'
;MHIKKYFGRMLLLSFLTLPFIQGCAFFDNYARIWVASGQYGTDVKDLIAHWQDYNISYAGLSIENPSALLFDTKIDGRSITYEKWVPVTDENVLMTIVKWL
;
A
#
# COMPACT_ATOMS: atom_id res chain seq x y z
N MET A 1 -20.37 -15.24 52.18
CA MET A 1 -21.02 -14.66 50.98
C MET A 1 -20.16 -13.61 50.24
N HIS A 2 -18.85 -13.48 50.51
CA HIS A 2 -17.99 -12.51 49.81
C HIS A 2 -17.23 -13.09 48.60
N ILE A 3 -16.89 -14.38 48.64
CA ILE A 3 -16.11 -15.08 47.58
C ILE A 3 -16.84 -15.09 46.22
N LYS A 4 -18.16 -15.30 46.20
CA LYS A 4 -18.97 -15.29 44.96
C LYS A 4 -18.95 -13.92 44.26
N LYS A 5 -18.84 -12.82 45.01
CA LYS A 5 -18.83 -11.45 44.48
C LYS A 5 -17.49 -11.09 43.83
N TYR A 6 -16.38 -11.59 44.39
CA TYR A 6 -15.05 -11.41 43.79
C TYR A 6 -14.87 -12.30 42.57
N PHE A 7 -15.41 -13.53 42.60
CA PHE A 7 -15.39 -14.44 41.45
C PHE A 7 -16.15 -13.84 40.26
N GLY A 8 -17.33 -13.26 40.49
CA GLY A 8 -18.09 -12.56 39.44
C GLY A 8 -17.38 -11.34 38.86
N ARG A 9 -16.70 -10.52 39.71
CA ARG A 9 -15.91 -9.36 39.23
C ARG A 9 -14.67 -9.79 38.44
N MET A 10 -14.01 -10.87 38.85
CA MET A 10 -12.85 -11.42 38.16
C MET A 10 -13.24 -11.97 36.78
N LEU A 11 -14.38 -12.66 36.69
CA LEU A 11 -14.89 -13.22 35.44
C LEU A 11 -15.32 -12.11 34.46
N LEU A 12 -15.89 -11.02 34.96
CA LEU A 12 -16.28 -9.85 34.16
C LEU A 12 -15.05 -9.07 33.63
N LEU A 13 -13.99 -8.96 34.44
CA LEU A 13 -12.73 -8.36 34.00
C LEU A 13 -12.02 -9.19 32.93
N SER A 14 -12.02 -10.53 33.07
CA SER A 14 -11.47 -11.42 32.03
C SER A 14 -12.28 -11.36 30.73
N PHE A 15 -13.61 -11.21 30.81
CA PHE A 15 -14.45 -11.08 29.61
C PHE A 15 -14.20 -9.76 28.87
N LEU A 16 -13.88 -8.69 29.61
CA LEU A 16 -13.61 -7.37 29.03
C LEU A 16 -12.25 -7.29 28.29
N THR A 17 -11.27 -8.10 28.71
CA THR A 17 -9.89 -8.05 28.15
C THR A 17 -9.66 -9.03 27.00
N LEU A 18 -10.48 -10.08 26.87
CA LEU A 18 -10.43 -11.04 25.76
C LEU A 18 -10.51 -10.41 24.34
N PRO A 19 -11.37 -9.42 24.05
CA PRO A 19 -11.45 -8.84 22.70
C PRO A 19 -10.21 -8.02 22.30
N PHE A 20 -9.43 -7.52 23.26
CA PHE A 20 -8.21 -6.74 22.97
C PHE A 20 -7.07 -7.61 22.40
N ILE A 21 -7.09 -8.93 22.65
CA ILE A 21 -6.05 -9.85 22.17
C ILE A 21 -6.30 -10.26 20.70
N GLN A 22 -7.53 -10.14 20.21
CA GLN A 22 -7.88 -10.53 18.84
C GLN A 22 -7.33 -9.56 17.78
N GLY A 23 -6.96 -8.33 18.16
CA GLY A 23 -6.39 -7.34 17.24
C GLY A 23 -4.98 -7.65 16.73
N CYS A 24 -4.21 -8.52 17.40
CA CYS A 24 -2.83 -8.82 16.99
C CYS A 24 -2.69 -10.13 16.19
N ALA A 25 -3.60 -11.10 16.38
CA ALA A 25 -3.50 -12.43 15.77
C ALA A 25 -4.53 -12.69 14.67
N PHE A 26 -5.58 -11.86 14.55
CA PHE A 26 -6.65 -12.10 13.57
C PHE A 26 -6.41 -11.39 12.21
N PHE A 27 -5.40 -10.54 12.13
CA PHE A 27 -5.07 -9.74 10.96
C PHE A 27 -3.89 -10.30 10.14
N ASP A 28 -3.69 -11.62 10.12
CA ASP A 28 -2.62 -12.29 9.33
C ASP A 28 -2.63 -11.97 7.82
N ASN A 29 -3.68 -11.31 7.33
CA ASN A 29 -3.86 -10.88 5.94
C ASN A 29 -4.13 -9.38 5.76
N TYR A 30 -4.02 -8.58 6.82
CA TYR A 30 -4.17 -7.13 6.68
C TYR A 30 -3.00 -6.56 5.89
N ALA A 31 -3.31 -5.88 4.78
CA ALA A 31 -2.34 -5.28 3.86
C ALA A 31 -1.39 -6.26 3.12
N ARG A 32 -1.79 -7.52 2.90
CA ARG A 32 -1.01 -8.43 2.05
C ARG A 32 -1.14 -7.99 0.58
N ILE A 33 -0.08 -7.40 0.04
CA ILE A 33 0.02 -7.00 -1.38
C ILE A 33 0.54 -8.21 -2.16
N TRP A 34 -0.18 -8.59 -3.21
CA TRP A 34 0.26 -9.62 -4.15
C TRP A 34 0.96 -8.96 -5.33
N VAL A 35 2.02 -9.59 -5.83
CA VAL A 35 2.63 -9.16 -7.08
C VAL A 35 1.60 -9.32 -8.18
N ALA A 36 1.32 -8.25 -8.92
CA ALA A 36 0.51 -8.32 -10.13
C ALA A 36 1.18 -9.32 -11.09
N SER A 37 0.54 -10.47 -11.29
CA SER A 37 1.06 -11.57 -12.12
C SER A 37 0.03 -11.96 -13.17
N GLY A 38 0.48 -12.51 -14.30
CA GLY A 38 -0.37 -12.79 -15.46
C GLY A 38 -0.51 -11.58 -16.40
N GLN A 39 -1.71 -11.37 -16.95
CA GLN A 39 -1.97 -10.34 -17.99
C GLN A 39 -1.72 -8.88 -17.53
N TYR A 40 -1.62 -8.65 -16.22
CA TYR A 40 -1.37 -7.34 -15.61
C TYR A 40 0.03 -7.23 -14.99
N GLY A 41 0.88 -8.26 -15.13
CA GLY A 41 2.27 -8.20 -14.72
C GLY A 41 3.05 -7.34 -15.70
N THR A 42 3.11 -6.04 -15.45
CA THR A 42 3.87 -5.09 -16.27
C THR A 42 5.29 -5.05 -15.72
N ASP A 43 6.29 -5.45 -16.53
CA ASP A 43 7.69 -5.22 -16.20
C ASP A 43 7.99 -3.72 -16.30
N VAL A 44 8.94 -3.21 -15.52
CA VAL A 44 9.40 -1.82 -15.61
C VAL A 44 9.89 -1.49 -17.03
N LYS A 45 10.40 -2.50 -17.76
CA LYS A 45 10.74 -2.36 -19.18
C LYS A 45 9.53 -2.09 -20.08
N ASP A 46 8.43 -2.78 -19.83
CA ASP A 46 7.18 -2.57 -20.58
C ASP A 46 6.60 -1.20 -20.26
N LEU A 47 6.67 -0.77 -19.00
CA LEU A 47 6.30 0.60 -18.60
C LEU A 47 7.11 1.65 -19.37
N ILE A 48 8.43 1.47 -19.50
CA ILE A 48 9.28 2.41 -20.26
C ILE A 48 8.88 2.40 -21.74
N ALA A 49 8.70 1.22 -22.35
CA ALA A 49 8.36 1.09 -23.76
C ALA A 49 7.00 1.71 -24.11
N HIS A 50 6.05 1.67 -23.17
CA HIS A 50 4.67 2.12 -23.35
C HIS A 50 4.29 3.28 -22.42
N TRP A 51 5.25 4.09 -21.97
CA TRP A 51 5.04 5.06 -20.89
C TRP A 51 3.92 6.07 -21.18
N GLN A 52 3.69 6.38 -22.46
CA GLN A 52 2.63 7.28 -22.91
C GLN A 52 1.21 6.70 -22.71
N ASP A 53 1.07 5.40 -22.50
CA ASP A 53 -0.21 4.73 -22.25
C ASP A 53 -0.62 4.81 -20.77
N TYR A 54 0.27 5.31 -19.91
CA TYR A 54 0.10 5.37 -18.46
C TYR A 54 0.08 6.79 -17.91
N ASN A 55 -0.70 7.01 -16.86
CA ASN A 55 -0.55 8.13 -15.96
C ASN A 55 0.54 7.75 -14.95
N ILE A 56 1.67 8.46 -14.99
CA ILE A 56 2.85 8.13 -14.18
C ILE A 56 3.08 9.24 -13.16
N SER A 57 3.37 8.85 -11.94
CA SER A 57 3.77 9.75 -10.87
C SER A 57 4.79 9.09 -9.95
N TYR A 58 5.59 9.90 -9.27
CA TYR A 58 6.57 9.40 -8.30
C TYR A 58 6.38 10.06 -6.93
N ALA A 59 6.85 9.38 -5.90
CA ALA A 59 6.98 9.91 -4.55
C ALA A 59 8.44 9.80 -4.11
N GLY A 60 8.95 10.78 -3.36
CA GLY A 60 10.33 10.82 -2.90
C GLY A 60 10.80 12.24 -2.60
N LEU A 61 12.08 12.40 -2.28
CA LEU A 61 12.67 13.72 -2.02
C LEU A 61 13.03 14.45 -3.33
N SER A 62 13.40 13.70 -4.37
CA SER A 62 13.72 14.22 -5.70
C SER A 62 13.64 13.09 -6.74
N ILE A 63 13.81 13.42 -8.03
CA ILE A 63 13.88 12.42 -9.12
C ILE A 63 15.10 11.50 -9.01
N GLU A 64 16.15 11.91 -8.28
CA GLU A 64 17.36 11.11 -7.98
C GLU A 64 17.30 10.45 -6.60
N ASN A 65 16.20 10.63 -5.87
CA ASN A 65 15.91 9.97 -4.60
C ASN A 65 14.41 9.61 -4.52
N PRO A 66 13.94 8.74 -5.44
CA PRO A 66 12.57 8.26 -5.40
C PRO A 66 12.41 7.21 -4.29
N SER A 67 11.22 7.17 -3.70
CA SER A 67 10.79 6.11 -2.77
C SER A 67 9.79 5.16 -3.43
N ALA A 68 9.07 5.63 -4.44
CA ALA A 68 8.11 4.81 -5.19
C ALA A 68 7.80 5.42 -6.57
N LEU A 69 7.44 4.55 -7.50
CA LEU A 69 6.87 4.88 -8.80
C LEU A 69 5.44 4.32 -8.86
N LEU A 70 4.49 5.15 -9.23
CA LEU A 70 3.10 4.78 -9.42
C LEU A 70 2.73 4.99 -10.88
N PHE A 71 2.18 3.95 -11.50
CA PHE A 71 1.71 3.99 -12.87
C PHE A 71 0.35 3.31 -12.95
N ASP A 72 -0.57 3.94 -13.67
CA ASP A 72 -1.92 3.45 -13.91
C ASP A 72 -2.28 3.65 -15.38
N THR A 73 -3.05 2.73 -15.94
CA THR A 73 -3.41 2.77 -17.37
C THR A 73 -4.36 3.94 -17.64
N LYS A 74 -4.23 4.63 -18.77
CA LYS A 74 -5.16 5.73 -19.12
C LYS A 74 -6.56 5.25 -19.52
N ILE A 75 -6.74 3.95 -19.78
CA ILE A 75 -7.92 3.39 -20.45
C ILE A 75 -9.16 3.27 -19.55
N ASP A 76 -8.99 3.18 -18.23
CA ASP A 76 -10.10 2.91 -17.31
C ASP A 76 -10.74 4.21 -16.75
N GLY A 77 -10.22 5.36 -17.17
CA GLY A 77 -10.67 6.69 -16.75
C GLY A 77 -10.43 6.97 -15.26
N ARG A 78 -9.62 6.15 -14.58
CA ARG A 78 -9.25 6.35 -13.18
C ARG A 78 -7.90 7.04 -13.11
N SER A 79 -7.70 7.76 -12.02
CA SER A 79 -6.44 8.40 -11.71
C SER A 79 -6.27 8.37 -10.21
N ILE A 80 -5.14 7.88 -9.75
CA ILE A 80 -4.77 7.97 -8.34
C ILE A 80 -4.29 9.40 -8.10
N THR A 81 -5.09 10.19 -7.40
CA THR A 81 -4.78 11.60 -7.09
C THR A 81 -4.47 11.73 -5.61
N TYR A 82 -3.21 12.05 -5.27
CA TYR A 82 -2.82 12.36 -3.90
C TYR A 82 -1.64 13.34 -3.88
N GLU A 83 -1.65 14.28 -2.92
CA GLU A 83 -0.80 15.49 -2.93
C GLU A 83 0.72 15.21 -2.97
N LYS A 84 1.15 14.04 -2.47
CA LYS A 84 2.58 13.68 -2.42
C LYS A 84 3.11 13.02 -3.71
N TRP A 85 2.25 12.80 -4.70
CA TRP A 85 2.66 12.23 -5.98
C TRP A 85 2.90 13.33 -7.00
N VAL A 86 4.12 13.36 -7.53
CA VAL A 86 4.54 14.33 -8.53
C VAL A 86 4.39 13.68 -9.90
N PRO A 87 3.65 14.31 -10.84
CA PRO A 87 3.44 13.75 -12.17
C PRO A 87 4.74 13.69 -12.97
N VAL A 88 4.93 12.57 -13.67
CA VAL A 88 6.05 12.38 -14.61
C VAL A 88 5.53 12.60 -16.02
N THR A 89 6.02 13.64 -16.68
CA THR A 89 5.56 14.06 -18.02
C THR A 89 6.64 13.96 -19.09
N ASP A 90 7.86 13.60 -18.70
CA ASP A 90 9.03 13.49 -19.56
C ASP A 90 9.68 12.11 -19.41
N GLU A 91 10.03 11.50 -20.53
CA GLU A 91 10.63 10.16 -20.58
C GLU A 91 12.00 10.10 -19.88
N ASN A 92 12.82 11.15 -19.99
CA ASN A 92 14.12 11.19 -19.32
C ASN A 92 13.96 11.24 -17.80
N VAL A 93 12.91 11.91 -17.32
CA VAL A 93 12.58 11.93 -15.89
C VAL A 93 12.17 10.53 -15.42
N LEU A 94 11.31 9.84 -16.19
CA LEU A 94 10.95 8.45 -15.91
C LEU A 94 12.19 7.54 -15.86
N MET A 95 13.04 7.63 -16.87
CA MET A 95 14.28 6.85 -16.95
C MET A 95 15.22 7.12 -15.78
N THR A 96 15.32 8.38 -15.35
CA THR A 96 16.11 8.77 -14.18
C THR A 96 15.56 8.14 -12.91
N ILE A 97 14.24 8.23 -12.69
CA ILE A 97 13.57 7.66 -11.51
C ILE A 97 13.76 6.13 -11.48
N VAL A 98 13.49 5.45 -12.59
CA VAL A 98 13.63 3.98 -12.70
C VAL A 98 15.07 3.52 -12.42
N LYS A 99 16.07 4.28 -12.83
CA LYS A 99 17.48 3.95 -12.58
C LYS A 99 17.84 3.95 -11.09
N TRP A 100 17.14 4.75 -10.27
CA TRP A 100 17.42 4.92 -8.85
C TRP A 100 16.55 4.05 -7.93
N LEU A 101 15.51 3.40 -8.46
CA LEU A 101 14.68 2.40 -7.77
C LEU A 101 15.29 1.01 -7.88
#